data_AF-A0ABD2X3T6-F1
#
_entry.id   AF-A0ABD2X3T6-F1
#
_cell.length_a   1.000
_cell.length_b   1.000
_cell.length_c   1.000
_cell.angle_alpha   90.00
_cell.angle_beta   90.00
_cell.angle_gamma   90.00
#
_symmetry.space_group_name_H-M   'P 1'
#
loop_
_entity.id
_entity.type
_entity.pdbx_description
1 polymer ?
#
loop_
_entity_poly.entity_id
_entity_poly.type
_entity_poly.pdbx_seq_one_letter_code
_entity_poly.pdbx_strand_id
1 'polypeptide(L)'
;MKYVFCIVVLALCAISVSQGATLFGRCKPKETENQCYVRVMKENKDNCIDISISGTFFEYRSCGSVQCGKNLRKTPVDLSKPYPDCCQKCEIIDPNLPIGLISESL
;
A
#
# COMPACT_ATOMS: atom_id res chain seq x y z
N MET A 1 23.04 -2.25 -43.90
CA MET A 1 23.65 -2.49 -42.57
C MET A 1 23.38 -1.25 -41.73
N LYS A 2 22.76 -1.21 -40.55
CA LYS A 2 22.19 -2.19 -39.61
C LYS A 2 20.99 -1.46 -38.97
N TYR A 3 19.80 -2.05 -38.99
CA TYR A 3 18.66 -1.56 -38.22
C TYR A 3 18.91 -1.84 -36.75
N VAL A 4 19.16 -0.80 -35.96
CA VAL A 4 19.28 -0.93 -34.50
C VAL A 4 17.86 -0.83 -33.93
N PHE A 5 17.22 -1.99 -33.77
CA PHE A 5 16.00 -2.13 -32.98
C PHE A 5 16.38 -1.97 -31.50
N CYS A 6 16.33 -0.74 -30.99
CA CYS A 6 16.32 -0.50 -29.55
C CYS A 6 14.95 -0.93 -29.02
N ILE A 7 14.88 -2.13 -28.47
CA ILE A 7 13.75 -2.62 -27.68
C ILE A 7 13.65 -1.71 -26.45
N VAL A 8 12.79 -0.69 -26.55
CA VAL A 8 12.34 0.07 -25.40
C VAL A 8 11.45 -0.86 -24.60
N VAL A 9 12.05 -1.56 -23.63
CA VAL A 9 11.31 -2.27 -22.59
C VAL A 9 10.64 -1.18 -21.75
N LEU A 10 9.43 -0.79 -22.19
CA LEU A 10 8.47 -0.06 -21.38
C LEU A 10 8.09 -1.00 -20.24
N ALA A 11 8.89 -0.99 -19.18
CA ALA A 11 8.44 -1.43 -17.87
C ALA A 11 7.29 -0.50 -17.49
N LEU A 12 6.08 -0.89 -17.89
CA LEU A 12 4.84 -0.42 -17.31
C LEU A 12 4.93 -0.78 -15.83
N CYS A 13 5.56 0.09 -15.04
CA CYS A 13 5.25 0.16 -13.63
C CYS A 13 3.75 0.44 -13.59
N ALA A 14 2.95 -0.62 -13.46
CA ALA A 14 1.57 -0.50 -13.04
C ALA A 14 1.64 0.10 -11.63
N ILE A 15 1.70 1.43 -11.57
CA ILE A 15 1.64 2.18 -10.32
C ILE A 15 0.20 1.96 -9.84
N SER A 16 0.00 0.85 -9.12
CA SER A 16 -1.20 0.62 -8.35
C SER A 16 -1.16 1.67 -7.26
N VAL A 17 -1.85 2.79 -7.47
CA VAL A 17 -1.97 3.84 -6.46
C VAL A 17 -2.87 3.29 -5.37
N SER A 18 -2.30 2.66 -4.34
CA SER A 18 -3.04 2.43 -3.10
C SER A 18 -3.21 3.78 -2.43
N GLN A 19 -4.46 4.24 -2.28
CA GLN A 19 -4.73 5.36 -1.39
C GLN A 19 -4.40 4.86 0.02
N GLY A 20 -3.35 5.36 0.65
CA GLY A 20 -3.07 5.07 2.06
C GLY A 20 -3.89 5.97 2.96
N ALA A 21 -4.22 5.52 4.17
CA ALA A 21 -4.75 6.40 5.20
C ALA A 21 -3.63 6.75 6.18
N THR A 22 -3.42 8.05 6.42
CA THR A 22 -2.53 8.54 7.46
C THR A 22 -3.36 9.16 8.57
N LEU A 23 -3.12 8.72 9.81
CA LEU A 23 -3.75 9.23 11.01
C LEU A 23 -2.67 9.70 11.99
N PHE A 24 -2.98 10.76 12.72
CA PHE A 24 -2.10 11.29 13.76
C PHE A 24 -2.74 11.08 15.13
N GLY A 25 -1.94 10.66 16.10
CA GLY A 25 -2.38 10.44 17.46
C GLY A 25 -1.34 10.87 18.49
N ARG A 26 -1.67 10.68 19.77
CA ARG A 26 -0.79 10.99 20.90
C ARG A 26 -0.48 9.75 21.71
N CYS A 27 0.76 9.64 22.13
CA CYS A 27 1.17 8.67 23.14
C CYS A 27 0.49 8.98 24.48
N LYS A 28 0.30 7.96 25.33
CA LYS A 28 -0.31 8.19 26.65
C LYS A 28 0.66 9.00 27.52
N PRO A 29 0.15 9.75 28.51
CA PRO A 29 1.00 10.47 29.44
C PRO A 29 2.01 9.53 30.10
N LYS A 30 3.27 9.97 30.17
CA LYS A 30 4.40 9.23 30.76
C LYS A 30 4.86 7.98 30.00
N GLU A 31 4.30 7.68 28.83
CA GLU A 31 4.90 6.67 27.96
C GLU A 31 6.23 7.17 27.39
N THR A 32 7.23 6.29 27.35
CA THR A 32 8.37 6.49 26.46
C THR A 32 7.95 6.24 25.00
N GLU A 33 8.71 6.76 24.04
CA GLU A 33 8.44 6.53 22.62
C GLU A 33 8.33 5.04 22.28
N ASN A 34 9.23 4.21 22.83
CA ASN A 34 9.19 2.76 22.63
C ASN A 34 7.96 2.11 23.25
N GLN A 35 7.52 2.54 24.44
CA GLN A 35 6.28 2.04 25.05
C GLN A 35 5.06 2.38 24.20
N CYS A 36 5.04 3.60 23.65
CA CYS A 36 4.00 4.04 22.74
C CYS A 36 4.00 3.20 21.44
N TYR A 37 5.17 3.02 20.81
CA TYR A 37 5.33 2.18 19.61
C TYR A 37 4.82 0.76 19.86
N VAL A 38 5.33 0.09 20.90
CA VAL A 38 4.96 -1.30 21.22
C VAL A 38 3.46 -1.42 21.48
N ARG A 39 2.85 -0.47 22.20
CA ARG A 39 1.42 -0.47 22.46
C ARG A 39 0.61 -0.34 21.17
N VAL A 40 0.88 0.68 20.35
CA VAL A 40 0.11 0.93 19.13
C VAL A 40 0.30 -0.21 18.12
N MET A 41 1.52 -0.76 18.00
CA MET A 41 1.78 -1.98 17.20
C MET A 41 0.98 -3.17 17.72
N LYS A 42 0.93 -3.39 19.04
CA LYS A 42 0.17 -4.50 19.64
C LYS A 42 -1.34 -4.36 19.42
N GLU A 43 -1.87 -3.14 19.52
CA GLU A 43 -3.28 -2.82 19.27
C GLU A 43 -3.67 -3.05 17.79
N ASN A 44 -2.69 -3.03 16.88
CA ASN A 44 -2.89 -3.13 15.43
C ASN A 44 -2.18 -4.32 14.77
N LYS A 45 -1.81 -5.34 15.55
CA LYS A 45 -1.00 -6.48 15.08
C LYS A 45 -1.61 -7.25 13.90
N ASP A 46 -2.93 -7.18 13.74
CA ASP A 46 -3.69 -7.89 12.71
C ASP A 46 -3.90 -7.03 11.45
N ASN A 47 -3.30 -5.84 11.40
CA ASN A 47 -3.40 -4.89 10.29
C ASN A 47 -2.06 -4.68 9.59
N CYS A 48 -2.09 -4.42 8.28
CA CYS A 48 -0.92 -3.99 7.52
C CYS A 48 -0.72 -2.48 7.71
N ILE A 49 0.21 -2.12 8.61
CA ILE A 49 0.41 -0.75 9.07
C ILE A 49 1.90 -0.41 9.19
N ASP A 50 2.17 0.88 9.23
CA ASP A 50 3.45 1.45 9.65
C ASP A 50 3.22 2.55 10.68
N ILE A 51 4.10 2.64 11.68
CA ILE A 51 3.98 3.60 12.78
C ILE A 51 5.32 4.31 12.97
N SER A 52 5.26 5.64 12.97
CA SER A 52 6.37 6.51 13.35
C SER A 52 6.02 7.23 14.66
N ILE A 53 6.97 7.31 15.59
CA ILE A 53 6.82 8.05 16.85
C ILE A 53 7.78 9.24 16.84
N SER A 54 7.30 10.41 17.25
CA SER A 54 8.12 11.61 17.46
C SER A 54 7.67 12.33 18.73
N GLY A 55 8.47 12.21 19.79
CA GLY A 55 8.14 12.74 21.11
C GLY A 55 6.86 12.09 21.66
N THR A 56 5.84 12.91 21.91
CA THR A 56 4.54 12.44 22.44
C THR A 56 3.50 12.15 21.37
N PHE A 57 3.89 12.17 20.10
CA PHE A 57 2.99 11.99 18.96
C PHE A 57 3.35 10.75 18.16
N PHE A 58 2.34 10.14 17.55
CA PHE A 58 2.55 9.07 16.59
C PHE A 58 1.83 9.37 15.28
N GLU A 59 2.46 8.96 14.19
CA GLU A 59 1.87 8.87 12.86
C GLU A 59 1.60 7.40 12.58
N TYR A 60 0.37 7.11 12.18
CA TYR A 60 -0.10 5.79 11.81
C TYR A 60 -0.43 5.81 10.31
N ARG A 61 0.16 4.88 9.55
CA ARG A 61 -0.09 4.68 8.13
C ARG A 61 -0.70 3.30 7.93
N SER A 62 -1.81 3.21 7.19
CA SER A 62 -2.45 1.95 6.83
C SER A 62 -2.75 1.87 5.33
N CYS A 63 -3.03 0.65 4.87
CA CYS A 63 -3.58 0.44 3.54
C CYS A 63 -4.96 1.08 3.47
N GLY A 64 -5.24 1.85 2.42
CA GLY A 64 -6.61 2.20 2.10
C GLY A 64 -7.19 1.28 1.03
N SER A 65 -8.38 1.65 0.57
CA SER A 65 -9.16 0.83 -0.34
C SER A 65 -8.54 0.79 -1.72
N VAL A 66 -8.36 -0.41 -2.25
CA VAL A 66 -8.03 -0.62 -3.66
C VAL A 66 -9.30 -0.91 -4.42
N GLN A 67 -9.57 -0.18 -5.50
CA GLN A 67 -10.60 -0.51 -6.48
C GLN A 67 -9.91 -0.98 -7.76
N CYS A 68 -10.21 -2.20 -8.21
CA CYS A 68 -9.60 -2.76 -9.41
C CYS A 68 -10.54 -2.63 -10.59
N GLY A 69 -9.97 -2.23 -11.73
CA GLY A 69 -10.65 -2.15 -13.01
C GLY A 69 -10.98 -3.51 -13.63
N LYS A 70 -11.54 -3.49 -14.84
CA LYS A 70 -11.79 -4.72 -15.61
C LYS A 70 -10.47 -5.45 -15.89
N ASN A 71 -10.54 -6.79 -15.87
CA ASN A 71 -9.39 -7.69 -16.03
C ASN A 71 -8.30 -7.59 -14.93
N LEU A 72 -8.63 -6.97 -13.79
CA LEU A 72 -7.77 -6.92 -12.62
C LEU A 72 -8.46 -7.60 -11.43
N ARG A 73 -7.69 -8.28 -10.59
CA ARG A 73 -8.13 -8.84 -9.30
C ARG A 73 -7.40 -8.18 -8.15
N LYS A 74 -8.05 -8.09 -6.98
CA LYS A 74 -7.39 -7.67 -5.74
C LYS A 74 -6.55 -8.82 -5.20
N THR A 75 -5.32 -8.55 -4.80
CA THR A 75 -4.53 -9.49 -4.01
C THR A 75 -5.03 -9.55 -2.56
N PRO A 76 -4.86 -10.68 -1.86
CA PRO A 76 -5.07 -10.71 -0.43
C PRO A 76 -4.04 -9.82 0.29
N VAL A 77 -4.38 -9.37 1.50
CA VAL A 77 -3.41 -8.76 2.42
C VAL A 77 -2.42 -9.85 2.86
N ASP A 78 -1.13 -9.53 2.84
CA ASP A 78 -0.05 -10.45 3.20
C ASP A 78 0.74 -9.93 4.40
N LEU A 79 0.24 -10.19 5.62
CA LEU A 79 0.85 -9.72 6.87
C LEU A 79 2.25 -10.30 7.14
N SER A 80 2.76 -11.22 6.31
CA SER A 80 4.15 -11.67 6.40
C SER A 80 5.15 -10.64 5.88
N LYS A 81 4.67 -9.63 5.15
CA LYS A 81 5.47 -8.54 4.58
C LYS A 81 5.31 -7.25 5.39
N PRO A 82 6.31 -6.36 5.38
CA PRO A 82 6.17 -5.04 5.97
C PRO A 82 5.22 -4.17 5.15
N TYR A 83 4.63 -3.14 5.77
CA TYR A 83 3.97 -2.07 5.02
C TYR A 83 4.99 -1.34 4.13
N PRO A 84 4.63 -0.92 2.90
CA PRO A 84 3.32 -1.05 2.26
C PRO A 84 3.11 -2.36 1.47
N ASP A 85 4.07 -3.30 1.51
CA ASP A 85 4.02 -4.51 0.68
C ASP A 85 3.02 -5.55 1.15
N CYS A 86 2.60 -5.51 2.41
CA CYS A 86 1.48 -6.31 2.90
C CYS A 86 0.11 -5.84 2.38
N CYS A 87 0.01 -4.63 1.77
CA CYS A 87 -1.26 -4.11 1.29
C CYS A 87 -1.81 -4.87 0.09
N GLN A 88 -3.14 -4.87 -0.05
CA GLN A 88 -3.79 -5.34 -1.27
C GLN A 88 -3.35 -4.48 -2.46
N LYS A 89 -3.22 -5.10 -3.63
CA LYS A 89 -2.86 -4.47 -4.90
C LYS A 89 -3.79 -5.01 -5.99
N CYS A 90 -3.79 -4.39 -7.16
CA CYS A 90 -4.46 -4.94 -8.33
C CYS A 90 -3.46 -5.74 -9.17
N GLU A 91 -3.81 -6.98 -9.50
CA GLU A 91 -3.04 -7.84 -10.38
C GLU A 91 -3.84 -8.19 -11.64
N ILE A 92 -3.14 -8.34 -12.76
CA ILE A 92 -3.73 -8.76 -14.04
C ILE A 92 -4.21 -10.21 -13.93
N ILE A 93 -5.44 -10.47 -14.38
CA ILE A 93 -6.02 -11.82 -14.43
C ILE A 93 -5.55 -12.53 -15.70
N ASP A 94 -5.77 -11.91 -16.86
CA ASP A 94 -5.35 -12.42 -18.16
C ASP A 94 -4.49 -11.38 -18.89
N PRO A 95 -3.21 -11.66 -19.18
CA PRO A 95 -2.33 -10.71 -19.87
C PRO A 95 -2.78 -10.38 -21.30
N ASN A 96 -3.69 -11.16 -21.90
CA ASN A 96 -4.18 -10.96 -23.26
C ASN A 96 -5.45 -10.08 -23.34
N LEU A 97 -6.05 -9.74 -22.20
CA LEU A 97 -7.25 -8.91 -22.13
C LEU A 97 -6.90 -7.46 -21.75
N PRO A 98 -7.61 -6.45 -22.31
CA PRO A 98 -7.35 -5.06 -21.98
C PRO A 98 -7.69 -4.77 -20.51
N ILE A 99 -6.85 -3.96 -19.87
CA ILE A 99 -7.11 -3.41 -18.54
C ILE A 99 -8.06 -2.21 -18.71
N GLY A 100 -9.23 -2.25 -18.09
CA GLY A 100 -10.17 -1.12 -18.11
C GLY A 100 -10.13 -0.37 -16.79
N LEU A 101 -9.68 0.89 -16.76
CA LEU A 101 -9.81 1.74 -15.58
C LEU A 101 -11.29 2.00 -15.26
N ILE A 102 -11.61 2.11 -13.97
CA ILE A 102 -12.93 2.58 -13.54
C ILE A 102 -12.97 4.06 -13.90
N SER A 103 -13.64 4.42 -14.98
CA SER A 103 -13.95 5.83 -15.25
C SER A 103 -14.93 6.28 -14.17
N GLU A 104 -14.47 7.10 -13.23
CA GLU A 104 -15.36 7.87 -12.38
C GLU A 104 -16.19 8.78 -13.31
N SER A 105 -17.43 8.38 -13.54
CA SER A 105 -18.49 9.24 -14.04
C SER A 105 -19.50 9.39 -12.92
N LEU A 106 -19.27 10.34 -12.03
CA LEU A 106 -20.29 11.07 -11.26
C LEU A 106 -19.66 12.23 -10.49
#